data_AF-A0A924YBP1-F1
#
_entry.id   AF-A0A924YBP1-F1
#
_cell.length_a   1.000
_cell.length_b   1.000
_cell.length_c   1.000
_cell.angle_alpha   90.00
_cell.angle_beta   90.00
_cell.angle_gamma   90.00
#
_symmetry.space_group_name_H-M   'P 1'
#
loop_
_entity.id
_entity.type
_entity.pdbx_description
1 polymer ?
#
loop_
_entity_poly.entity_id
_entity_poly.type
_entity_poly.pdbx_seq_one_letter_code
_entity_poly.pdbx_strand_id
1 'polypeptide(L)'
;MAALQTIPNLTQLGNVVPEGYMYYEKIFTPGDDLALPTAYLKWYDLYPSDAPITPEQAAEARAYLASQIEAGQPKLDNELGFVILHRAGSYLLLMLMTWRNTNEIWESVWFKQVDS
;
A
#
# COMPACT_ATOMS: atom_id res chain seq x y z
N MET A 1 -0.49 -7.82 34.21
CA MET A 1 -1.31 -7.76 32.99
C MET A 1 -2.25 -6.57 33.12
N ALA A 2 -2.19 -5.63 32.18
CA ALA A 2 -3.18 -4.58 32.10
C ALA A 2 -4.52 -5.21 31.71
N ALA A 3 -5.62 -4.81 32.36
CA ALA A 3 -6.93 -5.27 31.95
C ALA A 3 -7.16 -4.82 30.50
N LEU A 4 -7.56 -5.75 29.63
CA LEU A 4 -8.05 -5.43 28.29
C LEU A 4 -9.18 -4.42 28.44
N GLN A 5 -8.93 -3.19 27.99
CA GLN A 5 -9.95 -2.17 28.00
C GLN A 5 -10.88 -2.45 26.83
N THR A 6 -12.10 -2.84 27.13
CA THR A 6 -13.14 -3.04 26.13
C THR A 6 -13.57 -1.66 25.66
N ILE A 7 -13.20 -1.26 24.44
CA ILE A 7 -13.80 -0.11 23.77
C ILE A 7 -15.10 -0.61 23.16
N PRO A 8 -16.28 -0.32 23.75
CA PRO A 8 -17.53 -0.94 23.34
C PRO A 8 -18.02 -0.40 22.00
N ASN A 9 -17.51 0.77 21.56
CA ASN A 9 -17.87 1.41 20.29
C ASN A 9 -16.83 2.50 19.91
N LEU A 10 -16.44 2.57 18.63
CA LEU A 10 -15.56 3.59 18.04
C LEU A 10 -16.17 5.00 17.95
N THR A 11 -17.47 5.20 18.22
CA THR A 11 -18.13 6.53 18.14
C THR A 11 -17.52 7.57 19.08
N GLN A 12 -16.87 7.17 20.18
CA GLN A 12 -16.10 8.08 21.06
C GLN A 12 -14.74 8.48 20.48
N LEU A 13 -14.26 7.77 19.47
CA LEU A 13 -13.05 8.09 18.69
C LEU A 13 -13.38 9.02 17.51
N GLY A 14 -14.65 9.44 17.40
CA GLY A 14 -15.16 10.38 16.40
C GLY A 14 -15.36 9.76 15.02
N ASN A 15 -16.24 10.38 14.22
CA ASN A 15 -16.12 10.31 12.76
C ASN A 15 -14.71 10.81 12.41
N VAL A 16 -13.83 9.94 11.88
CA VAL A 16 -12.49 10.36 11.41
C VAL A 16 -12.57 11.03 10.03
N VAL A 17 -13.78 11.27 9.52
CA VAL A 17 -14.01 11.86 8.22
C VAL A 17 -14.95 13.06 8.34
N PRO A 18 -14.66 14.19 7.66
CA PRO A 18 -15.49 15.39 7.70
C PRO A 18 -16.95 15.11 7.30
N GLU A 19 -17.86 15.95 7.78
CA GLU A 19 -19.23 15.99 7.28
C GLU A 19 -19.23 16.22 5.75
N GLY A 20 -19.98 15.40 5.02
CA GLY A 20 -19.99 15.42 3.55
C GLY A 20 -18.83 14.66 2.89
N TYR A 21 -17.99 13.95 3.64
CA TYR A 21 -16.98 13.05 3.05
C TYR A 21 -17.67 11.89 2.33
N MET A 22 -17.40 11.78 1.03
CA MET A 22 -17.89 10.69 0.21
C MET A 22 -16.81 9.63 0.05
N TYR A 23 -17.13 8.41 0.48
CA TYR A 23 -16.35 7.24 0.10
C TYR A 23 -16.59 6.95 -1.38
N TYR A 24 -15.52 6.63 -2.08
CA TYR A 24 -15.56 6.24 -3.48
C TYR A 24 -14.70 5.00 -3.69
N GLU A 25 -15.08 4.22 -4.70
CA GLU A 25 -14.37 3.01 -5.06
C GLU A 25 -13.01 3.33 -5.65
N LYS A 26 -12.05 2.45 -5.35
CA LYS A 26 -10.74 2.46 -5.99
C LYS A 26 -10.45 1.06 -6.50
N ILE A 27 -9.77 1.04 -7.63
CA ILE A 27 -9.23 -0.16 -8.25
C ILE A 27 -7.85 -0.40 -7.64
N PHE A 28 -7.62 -1.64 -7.20
CA PHE A 28 -6.33 -2.13 -6.73
C PHE A 28 -5.84 -3.21 -7.68
N THR A 29 -4.79 -2.94 -8.45
CA THR A 29 -4.29 -3.86 -9.48
C THR A 29 -2.84 -4.23 -9.24
N PRO A 30 -2.48 -5.52 -9.39
CA PRO A 30 -1.07 -5.91 -9.39
C PRO A 30 -0.37 -5.36 -10.63
N GLY A 31 0.87 -4.92 -10.47
CA GLY A 31 1.81 -4.66 -11.57
C GLY A 31 2.98 -5.63 -11.51
N ASP A 32 3.97 -5.45 -12.40
CA ASP A 32 5.18 -6.27 -12.38
C ASP A 32 5.97 -6.07 -11.09
N ASP A 33 6.52 -7.15 -10.54
CA ASP A 33 7.38 -7.05 -9.37
C ASP A 33 8.62 -6.18 -9.65
N LEU A 34 9.16 -5.54 -8.61
CA LEU A 34 10.38 -4.74 -8.68
C LEU A 34 11.50 -5.48 -7.93
N ALA A 35 12.39 -6.09 -8.71
CA ALA A 35 13.61 -6.70 -8.19
C ALA A 35 14.75 -5.67 -8.12
N LEU A 36 15.33 -5.51 -6.94
CA LEU A 36 16.46 -4.62 -6.66
C LEU A 36 17.61 -5.45 -6.06
N PRO A 37 18.87 -4.95 -6.08
CA PRO A 37 20.01 -5.70 -5.53
C PRO A 37 19.85 -6.14 -4.08
N THR A 38 19.10 -5.40 -3.27
CA THR A 38 18.91 -5.64 -1.83
C THR A 38 17.45 -5.84 -1.41
N ALA A 39 16.53 -5.97 -2.37
CA ALA A 39 15.12 -6.19 -2.05
C ALA A 39 14.33 -6.80 -3.22
N TYR A 40 13.25 -7.50 -2.88
CA TYR A 40 12.23 -7.92 -3.83
C TYR A 40 10.88 -7.36 -3.42
N LEU A 41 10.25 -6.58 -4.28
CA LEU A 41 9.06 -5.81 -3.95
C LEU A 41 7.92 -6.17 -4.91
N LYS A 42 6.82 -6.70 -4.37
CA LYS A 42 5.57 -6.78 -5.15
C LYS A 42 5.04 -5.38 -5.43
N TRP A 43 4.42 -5.16 -6.58
CA TRP A 43 3.91 -3.85 -6.94
C TRP A 43 2.40 -3.85 -7.10
N TYR A 44 1.75 -2.84 -6.55
CA TYR A 44 0.33 -2.61 -6.70
C TYR A 44 0.03 -1.14 -7.00
N ASP A 45 -0.90 -0.92 -7.90
CA ASP A 45 -1.45 0.40 -8.20
C ASP A 45 -2.82 0.53 -7.52
N LEU A 46 -3.07 1.68 -6.89
CA LEU A 46 -4.34 2.03 -6.26
C LEU A 46 -4.85 3.34 -6.85
N TYR A 47 -5.99 3.33 -7.54
CA TYR A 47 -6.50 4.54 -8.22
C TYR A 47 -8.03 4.51 -8.37
N PRO A 48 -8.70 5.67 -8.51
CA PRO A 48 -10.12 5.68 -8.89
C PRO A 48 -10.29 5.27 -10.36
N SER A 49 -11.42 4.66 -10.71
CA SER A 49 -11.66 4.06 -12.03
C SER A 49 -11.55 5.03 -13.21
N ASP A 50 -11.77 6.33 -12.98
CA ASP A 50 -11.76 7.40 -13.98
C ASP A 50 -10.40 8.10 -14.12
N ALA A 51 -9.45 7.82 -13.24
CA ALA A 51 -8.10 8.35 -13.31
C ALA A 51 -7.07 7.25 -13.03
N PRO A 52 -6.84 6.32 -13.98
CA PRO A 52 -5.79 5.31 -13.83
C PRO A 52 -4.40 5.96 -13.74
N ILE A 53 -3.47 5.25 -13.09
CA ILE A 53 -2.05 5.58 -13.14
C ILE A 53 -1.55 5.27 -14.55
N THR A 54 -0.87 6.22 -15.19
CA THR A 54 -0.35 6.00 -16.54
C THR A 54 0.92 5.15 -16.51
N PRO A 55 1.26 4.44 -17.60
CA PRO A 55 2.52 3.71 -17.68
C PRO A 55 3.76 4.57 -17.41
N GLU A 56 3.74 5.83 -17.84
CA GLU A 56 4.83 6.79 -17.64
C GLU A 56 4.98 7.15 -16.16
N GLN A 57 3.86 7.39 -15.47
CA GLN A 57 3.86 7.67 -14.02
C GLN A 57 4.36 6.47 -13.21
N ALA A 58 3.95 5.26 -13.58
CA ALA A 58 4.43 4.04 -12.96
C ALA A 58 5.93 3.84 -13.20
N ALA A 59 6.41 4.06 -14.42
CA ALA A 59 7.82 3.98 -14.77
C ALA A 59 8.67 5.01 -14.02
N GLU A 60 8.20 6.26 -13.94
CA GLU A 60 8.85 7.33 -13.18
C GLU A 60 8.95 6.98 -11.68
N ALA A 61 7.87 6.50 -11.08
CA ALA A 61 7.85 6.11 -9.67
C ALA A 61 8.80 4.93 -9.38
N ARG A 62 8.87 3.94 -10.28
CA ARG A 62 9.80 2.81 -10.18
C ARG A 62 11.26 3.27 -10.28
N ALA A 63 11.58 4.11 -11.25
CA ALA A 63 12.91 4.66 -11.43
C ALA A 63 13.34 5.50 -10.21
N TYR A 64 12.41 6.31 -9.69
CA TYR A 64 12.63 7.07 -8.47
C TYR A 64 12.95 6.14 -7.29
N LEU A 65 12.12 5.13 -7.01
CA LEU A 65 12.37 4.18 -5.92
C LEU A 65 13.72 3.50 -6.05
N ALA A 66 14.05 2.99 -7.24
CA ALA A 66 15.34 2.35 -7.51
C ALA A 66 16.51 3.29 -7.20
N SER A 67 16.44 4.56 -7.62
CA SER A 67 17.47 5.57 -7.33
C SER A 67 17.63 5.84 -5.82
N GLN A 68 16.53 5.83 -5.08
CA GLN A 68 16.56 6.05 -3.63
C GLN A 68 17.21 4.87 -2.91
N ILE A 69 16.88 3.63 -3.32
CA ILE A 69 17.51 2.42 -2.77
C ILE A 69 19.00 2.34 -3.12
N GLU A 70 19.39 2.72 -4.33
CA GLU A 70 20.80 2.82 -4.72
C GLU A 70 21.55 3.86 -3.89
N ALA A 71 20.92 4.99 -3.57
CA ALA A 71 21.42 6.00 -2.65
C ALA A 71 21.40 5.55 -1.17
N GLY A 72 20.92 4.33 -0.88
CA GLY A 72 20.85 3.76 0.47
C GLY A 72 19.71 4.32 1.34
N GLN A 73 18.65 4.84 0.72
CA GLN A 73 17.52 5.50 1.40
C GLN A 73 16.16 4.95 0.92
N PRO A 74 15.41 4.18 1.74
CA PRO A 74 15.88 3.54 2.97
C PRO A 74 16.96 2.49 2.67
N LYS A 75 17.83 2.23 3.64
CA LYS A 75 18.71 1.06 3.58
C LYS A 75 17.85 -0.20 3.66
N LEU A 76 17.87 -1.01 2.61
CA LEU A 76 17.26 -2.35 2.57
C LEU A 76 18.37 -3.41 2.66
N ASP A 77 18.14 -4.49 3.41
CA ASP A 77 19.09 -5.59 3.58
C ASP A 77 18.44 -6.94 3.27
N ASN A 78 18.37 -7.26 1.97
CA ASN A 78 17.77 -8.47 1.42
C ASN A 78 16.31 -8.68 1.86
N GLU A 79 15.51 -7.61 1.77
CA GLU A 79 14.14 -7.57 2.27
C GLU A 79 13.11 -7.99 1.22
N LEU A 80 12.08 -8.72 1.66
CA LEU A 80 10.84 -8.89 0.92
C LEU A 80 9.88 -7.74 1.28
N GLY A 81 9.09 -7.27 0.33
CA GLY A 81 8.14 -6.19 0.57
C GLY A 81 7.09 -6.05 -0.51
N PHE A 82 6.27 -5.01 -0.37
CA PHE A 82 5.40 -4.54 -1.42
C PHE A 82 5.40 -3.02 -1.48
N VAL A 83 5.08 -2.52 -2.66
CA VAL A 83 4.91 -1.11 -2.95
C VAL A 83 3.48 -0.90 -3.39
N ILE A 84 2.86 0.15 -2.87
CA ILE A 84 1.59 0.66 -3.38
C ILE A 84 1.85 2.04 -3.97
N LEU A 85 1.64 2.19 -5.27
CA LEU A 85 1.55 3.49 -5.93
C LEU A 85 0.08 3.93 -5.92
N HIS A 86 -0.24 4.93 -5.10
CA HIS A 86 -1.60 5.37 -4.86
C HIS A 86 -1.86 6.74 -5.49
N ARG A 87 -2.85 6.83 -6.39
CA ARG A 87 -3.43 8.10 -6.83
C ARG A 87 -4.45 8.62 -5.82
N ALA A 88 -4.09 9.69 -5.13
CA ALA A 88 -4.97 10.43 -4.23
C ALA A 88 -5.30 11.80 -4.85
N GLY A 89 -6.39 11.87 -5.61
CA GLY A 89 -6.74 13.08 -6.34
C GLY A 89 -5.65 13.44 -7.36
N SER A 90 -5.05 14.62 -7.19
CA SER A 90 -3.96 15.12 -8.04
C SER A 90 -2.56 14.65 -7.63
N TYR A 91 -2.44 13.79 -6.60
CA TYR A 91 -1.16 13.35 -6.06
C TYR A 91 -0.92 11.86 -6.32
N LEU A 92 0.34 11.49 -6.50
CA LEU A 92 0.81 10.11 -6.45
C LEU A 92 1.61 9.90 -5.17
N LEU A 93 1.22 8.91 -4.38
CA LEU A 93 1.88 8.51 -3.15
C LEU A 93 2.56 7.18 -3.38
N LEU A 94 3.86 7.13 -3.13
CA LEU A 94 4.65 5.91 -3.21
C LEU A 94 4.85 5.36 -1.79
N MET A 95 4.19 4.24 -1.50
CA MET A 95 4.24 3.61 -0.18
C MET A 95 5.05 2.33 -0.26
N LEU A 96 6.12 2.23 0.53
CA LEU A 96 6.97 1.05 0.63
C LEU A 96 6.74 0.37 1.98
N MET A 97 6.41 -0.91 1.93
CA MET A 97 6.24 -1.76 3.10
C MET A 97 7.23 -2.92 3.00
N THR A 98 8.09 -3.07 4.00
CA THR A 98 9.08 -4.16 4.04
C THR A 98 8.93 -5.01 5.28
N TRP A 99 9.24 -6.29 5.12
CA TRP A 99 9.21 -7.26 6.19
C TRP A 99 10.57 -7.26 6.89
N ARG A 100 10.62 -6.74 8.12
CA ARG A 100 11.82 -6.73 8.96
C ARG A 100 11.53 -7.42 10.28
N ASN A 101 12.40 -8.35 10.68
CA ASN A 101 12.27 -9.10 11.93
C ASN A 101 10.86 -9.73 12.06
N THR A 102 10.20 -9.51 13.19
CA THR A 102 8.86 -9.98 13.54
C THR A 102 7.74 -8.98 13.22
N ASN A 103 7.94 -8.07 12.25
CA ASN A 103 6.87 -7.18 11.80
C ASN A 103 5.77 -8.01 11.12
N GLU A 104 4.75 -8.36 11.88
CA GLU A 104 3.61 -9.18 11.45
C GLU A 104 2.62 -8.35 10.65
N ILE A 105 2.36 -8.77 9.41
CA ILE A 105 1.12 -8.46 8.71
C ILE A 105 0.16 -9.60 9.01
N TRP A 106 -0.91 -9.30 9.74
CA TRP A 106 -1.99 -10.25 9.98
C TRP A 106 -2.93 -10.24 8.79
N GLU A 107 -2.90 -11.29 7.99
CA GLU A 107 -3.83 -11.50 6.87
C GLU A 107 -4.96 -12.44 7.31
N SER A 108 -6.20 -12.04 7.05
CA SER A 108 -7.36 -12.92 7.16
C SER A 108 -8.05 -12.95 5.82
N VAL A 109 -8.13 -14.14 5.22
CA VAL A 109 -8.68 -14.34 3.88
C VAL A 109 -9.97 -15.12 3.99
N TRP A 110 -11.04 -14.59 3.39
CA TRP A 110 -12.28 -15.32 3.12
C TRP A 110 -12.39 -15.51 1.61
N PHE A 111 -12.74 -16.72 1.17
CA PHE A 111 -12.98 -17.01 -0.24
C PHE A 111 -14.39 -17.52 -0.44
N LYS A 112 -14.96 -17.23 -1.62
CA LYS A 112 -16.19 -17.81 -2.11
C LYS A 112 -15.95 -18.26 -3.54
N GLN A 113 -16.29 -19.52 -3.85
CA GLN A 113 -16.29 -20.00 -5.21
C GLN A 113 -17.38 -19.29 -6.02
N VAL A 114 -17.03 -18.77 -7.19
CA VAL A 114 -17.98 -18.24 -8.18
C VAL A 114 -18.02 -19.18 -9.38
N ASP A 115 -19.22 -19.38 -9.95
CA ASP A 115 -19.37 -20.16 -11.17
C ASP A 115 -18.72 -19.42 -12.36
N SER A 116 -18.14 -20.18 -13.30
CA SER A 116 -17.42 -19.68 -14.48
C SER A 116 -18.33 -19.08 -15.54
#